data_AF-A0A6P6H2R4-F1
#
_entry.id   AF-A0A6P6H2R4-F1
#
_cell.length_a   1.000
_cell.length_b   1.000
_cell.length_c   1.000
_cell.angle_alpha   90.00
_cell.angle_beta   90.00
_cell.angle_gamma   90.00
#
_symmetry.space_group_name_H-M   'P 1'
#
loop_
_entity.id
_entity.type
_entity.pdbx_description
1 polymer ?
#
loop_
_entity_poly.entity_id
_entity_poly.type
_entity_poly.pdbx_seq_one_letter_code
_entity_poly.pdbx_strand_id
1 'polypeptide(L)' 'MDHQQLYWSHPRKFGQDSRSCLVHSNHVHSKHGLIWKYSLNRCCQCFHQY' A
#
# COMPACT_ATOMS: atom_id res chain seq x y z
N MET A 1 4.35 30.41 -5.20
CA MET A 1 3.13 29.64 -4.93
C MET A 1 2.98 28.64 -6.09
N ASP A 2 3.32 27.36 -5.90
CA ASP A 2 2.81 26.23 -6.73
C ASP A 2 3.31 24.83 -6.31
N HIS A 3 4.20 24.70 -5.31
CA HIS A 3 4.76 23.39 -4.94
C HIS A 3 3.74 22.34 -4.45
N GLN A 4 2.52 22.75 -4.06
CA GLN A 4 1.48 21.81 -3.65
C GLN A 4 0.91 20.97 -4.79
N GLN A 5 0.80 21.52 -6.01
CA GLN A 5 0.29 20.74 -7.15
C GLN A 5 1.27 19.64 -7.57
N LEU A 6 2.57 19.84 -7.35
CA LEU A 6 3.63 18.88 -7.69
C LEU A 6 3.73 17.70 -6.71
N TYR A 7 3.43 17.91 -5.43
CA TYR A 7 3.59 16.87 -4.40
C TYR A 7 2.61 15.68 -4.55
N TRP A 8 1.43 15.91 -5.14
CA TRP A 8 0.38 14.90 -5.32
C TRP A 8 -0.11 14.75 -6.77
N SER A 9 0.70 15.16 -7.75
CA SER A 9 0.29 15.09 -9.16
C SER A 9 0.17 13.67 -9.68
N HIS A 10 0.92 12.72 -9.08
CA HIS A 10 0.89 11.35 -9.54
C HIS A 10 -0.37 10.60 -9.10
N PRO A 11 -1.06 9.91 -10.02
CA PRO A 11 -2.25 9.14 -9.70
C PRO A 11 -1.89 7.90 -8.88
N ARG A 12 -2.36 7.86 -7.62
CA ARG A 12 -2.11 6.77 -6.65
C ARG A 12 -3.31 5.85 -6.46
N LYS A 13 -4.26 5.82 -7.41
CA LYS A 13 -5.49 5.00 -7.32
C LYS A 13 -5.25 3.53 -7.71
N PHE A 14 -4.21 3.27 -8.51
CA PHE A 14 -3.93 1.95 -9.09
C PHE A 14 -2.43 1.64 -9.01
N GLY A 15 -2.06 0.37 -9.18
CA GLY A 15 -0.67 -0.07 -9.16
C GLY A 15 -0.24 -0.62 -7.79
N GLN A 16 1.04 -0.96 -7.65
CA GLN A 16 1.54 -1.56 -6.41
C GLN A 16 1.73 -0.52 -5.30
N ASP A 17 2.12 0.71 -5.66
CA ASP A 17 2.28 1.83 -4.73
C ASP A 17 0.97 2.37 -4.15
N SER A 18 -0.17 2.09 -4.81
CA SER A 18 -1.49 2.42 -4.27
C SER A 18 -1.96 1.45 -3.19
N ARG A 19 -1.23 0.35 -2.99
CA ARG A 19 -1.63 -0.74 -2.08
C ARG A 19 -0.68 -0.77 -0.89
N SER A 20 -1.26 -0.99 0.29
CA SER A 20 -0.54 -1.14 1.55
C SER A 20 -1.25 -2.17 2.43
N CYS A 21 -0.47 -2.82 3.29
CA CYS A 21 -1.03 -3.76 4.26
C CYS A 21 -1.75 -3.00 5.36
N LEU A 22 -3.00 -3.38 5.67
CA LEU A 22 -3.81 -2.78 6.73
C LEU A 22 -3.12 -2.77 8.11
N VAL A 23 -2.25 -3.74 8.37
CA VAL A 23 -1.57 -3.90 9.67
C VAL A 23 -0.34 -2.99 9.77
N HIS A 24 0.35 -2.71 8.67
CA HIS A 24 1.65 -2.06 8.67
C HIS A 24 1.78 -1.02 7.54
N SER A 25 0.78 -0.17 7.33
CA SER A 25 0.68 0.76 6.19
C SER A 25 1.92 1.64 5.93
N ASN A 26 2.75 1.87 6.94
CA ASN A 26 3.96 2.74 6.88
C ASN A 26 5.29 1.98 6.97
N HIS A 27 5.27 0.64 7.02
CA HIS A 27 6.49 -0.16 7.23
C HIS A 27 7.03 -0.72 5.91
N VAL A 28 8.34 -1.00 5.83
CA VAL A 28 9.02 -1.43 4.59
C VAL A 28 8.42 -2.71 3.98
N HIS A 29 7.80 -3.57 4.82
CA HIS A 29 7.10 -4.79 4.39
C HIS A 29 5.66 -4.57 3.90
N SER A 30 5.15 -3.33 3.91
CA SER A 30 3.75 -3.05 3.58
C SER A 30 3.41 -3.27 2.12
N LYS A 31 4.36 -2.99 1.22
CA LYS A 31 4.15 -3.03 -0.24
C LYS A 31 4.57 -4.34 -0.90
N HIS A 32 5.49 -5.06 -0.27
CA HIS A 32 6.03 -6.33 -0.77
C HIS A 32 5.19 -7.51 -0.24
N GLY A 33 4.85 -8.46 -1.12
CA GLY A 33 4.08 -9.64 -0.73
C GLY A 33 2.67 -9.33 -0.26
N LEU A 34 2.00 -8.34 -0.87
CA LEU A 34 0.60 -8.02 -0.58
C LEU A 34 -0.33 -9.07 -1.18
N ILE A 35 -1.18 -9.65 -0.33
CA ILE A 35 -2.28 -10.52 -0.69
C ILE A 35 -3.53 -9.65 -0.83
N TRP A 36 -4.05 -9.62 -2.06
CA TRP A 36 -5.25 -8.85 -2.41
C TRP A 36 -6.45 -9.73 -2.77
N LYS A 37 -6.31 -11.04 -2.59
CA LYS A 37 -7.41 -11.98 -2.78
C LYS A 37 -8.53 -11.64 -1.79
N TYR A 38 -9.76 -11.58 -2.28
CA TYR A 38 -10.95 -11.29 -1.47
C TYR A 38 -10.89 -9.97 -0.69
N SER A 39 -10.18 -8.95 -1.20
CA SER A 39 -10.06 -7.64 -0.55
C SER A 39 -9.41 -7.65 0.85
N LEU A 40 -8.62 -8.68 1.15
CA LEU A 40 -7.96 -8.85 2.46
C LEU A 40 -6.91 -7.78 2.78
N ASN A 41 -6.35 -7.09 1.78
CA ASN A 41 -5.37 -6.00 1.93
C ASN A 41 -4.27 -6.29 2.98
N ARG A 42 -3.67 -7.48 2.91
CA ARG A 42 -2.79 -7.99 3.97
C ARG A 42 -1.48 -8.52 3.40
N CYS A 43 -0.37 -8.32 4.09
CA CYS A 43 0.94 -8.83 3.68
C CYS A 43 1.06 -10.35 3.95
N CYS A 44 1.87 -11.10 3.20
CA CYS A 44 2.05 -12.55 3.40
C CYS A 44 2.47 -12.90 4.83
N GLN A 45 3.40 -12.15 5.42
CA GLN A 45 3.83 -12.35 6.81
C GLN A 45 2.67 -12.13 7.79
N CYS A 46 1.89 -11.08 7.58
CA CYS A 46 0.73 -10.71 8.38
C CYS A 46 -0.42 -11.72 8.26
N PHE A 47 -0.51 -12.41 7.10
CA PHE A 47 -1.50 -13.46 6.86
C PHE A 47 -1.09 -14.76 7.54
N HIS A 48 0.19 -15.11 7.56
CA HIS A 48 0.71 -16.29 8.28
C HIS A 48 0.64 -16.17 9.80
N GLN A 49 0.61 -14.96 10.35
CA GLN A 49 0.53 -14.70 11.79
C GLN A 49 -0.89 -14.82 12.37
N TYR A 50 -1.90 -14.93 11.51
CA TYR A 50 -3.31 -15.07 11.88
C TYR A 50 -3.78 -16.50 11.64
#